data_AF-A0A8J8NVJ1-F1
#
_entry.id   AF-A0A8J8NVJ1-F1
#
_cell.length_a   1.000
_cell.length_b   1.000
_cell.length_c   1.000
_cell.angle_alpha   90.00
_cell.angle_beta   90.00
_cell.angle_gamma   90.00
#
_symmetry.space_group_name_H-M   'P 1'
#
loop_
_entity.id
_entity.type
_entity.pdbx_description
1 polymer ?
#
loop_
_entity_poly.entity_id
_entity_poly.type
_entity_poly.pdbx_seq_one_letter_code
_entity_poly.pdbx_strand_id
1 'polypeptide(L)'
;MGSIGSFQDSCDLVDNVRRLQRQSLASELSFEFKDDDGFYYSSIDTLLKAFPYLASLTINQQYISNQNAPAGAKNTKRLFKIKTLKKLTFNRLNSDRLMQFSQVLECDTVTQLTLTNCYISYEVVNIIRGNRVKKLKIHDCKMDLDESNFFKLMQNFPNLTELDLALPFRIQSASFPPSLPLLERLSLDNYEAWNEKLINQPFLKYLEYRDATLKTAFLRDLVKQKQPGFRLVCKIDDKLQAIQLGKEFPNIIFTLC
;
A
#
# COMPACT_ATOMS: atom_id res chain seq x y z
N MET A 1 -21.51 0.04 -11.14
CA MET A 1 -20.04 -0.15 -11.13
C MET A 1 -19.73 -1.40 -11.93
N GLY A 2 -19.05 -1.28 -13.06
CA GLY A 2 -18.63 -2.44 -13.85
C GLY A 2 -17.26 -2.92 -13.38
N SER A 3 -17.22 -4.03 -12.64
CA SER A 3 -15.97 -4.77 -12.46
C SER A 3 -15.71 -5.56 -13.74
N ILE A 4 -14.51 -5.46 -14.30
CA ILE A 4 -14.18 -6.07 -15.58
C ILE A 4 -13.40 -7.36 -15.30
N GLY A 5 -13.83 -8.44 -15.94
CA GLY A 5 -13.29 -9.80 -15.79
C GLY A 5 -11.86 -9.95 -16.30
N SER A 6 -11.28 -11.10 -16.01
CA SER A 6 -9.92 -11.49 -16.40
C SER A 6 -9.76 -11.58 -17.92
N PHE A 7 -8.62 -11.12 -18.43
CA PHE A 7 -8.28 -11.21 -19.84
C PHE A 7 -7.38 -12.41 -20.04
N GLN A 8 -7.75 -13.32 -20.95
CA GLN A 8 -6.96 -14.52 -21.24
C GLN A 8 -6.08 -14.36 -22.48
N ASP A 9 -6.44 -13.50 -23.45
CA ASP A 9 -5.66 -13.27 -24.68
C ASP A 9 -5.58 -11.78 -25.11
N SER A 10 -4.56 -11.42 -25.91
CA SER A 10 -4.34 -10.05 -26.41
C SER A 10 -5.42 -9.54 -27.36
N CYS A 11 -6.06 -10.43 -28.13
CA CYS A 11 -7.20 -10.10 -28.99
C CYS A 11 -8.43 -9.76 -28.14
N ASP A 12 -8.64 -10.50 -27.03
CA ASP A 12 -9.70 -10.19 -26.08
C ASP A 12 -9.48 -8.83 -25.42
N LEU A 13 -8.23 -8.43 -25.17
CA LEU A 13 -7.95 -7.12 -24.61
C LEU A 13 -8.39 -6.01 -25.56
N VAL A 14 -8.01 -6.04 -26.84
CA VAL A 14 -8.34 -4.98 -27.80
C VAL A 14 -9.84 -4.86 -28.02
N ASP A 15 -10.54 -5.98 -28.17
CA ASP A 15 -11.99 -5.97 -28.42
C ASP A 15 -12.79 -5.59 -27.16
N ASN A 16 -12.35 -6.00 -25.97
CA ASN A 16 -12.95 -5.52 -24.73
C ASN A 16 -12.65 -4.04 -24.48
N VAL A 17 -11.45 -3.56 -24.80
CA VAL A 17 -11.12 -2.13 -24.72
C VAL A 17 -12.00 -1.33 -25.64
N ARG A 18 -12.17 -1.75 -26.90
CA ARG A 18 -13.10 -1.10 -27.83
C ARG A 18 -14.55 -1.14 -27.32
N ARG A 19 -14.98 -2.25 -26.73
CA ARG A 19 -16.31 -2.37 -26.11
C ARG A 19 -16.49 -1.40 -24.95
N LEU A 20 -15.48 -1.25 -24.09
CA LEU A 20 -15.49 -0.37 -22.92
C LEU A 20 -15.37 1.11 -23.31
N GLN A 21 -14.59 1.43 -24.33
CA GLN A 21 -14.53 2.78 -24.90
C GLN A 21 -15.89 3.21 -25.46
N ARG A 22 -16.61 2.30 -26.14
CA ARG A 22 -17.99 2.55 -26.59
C ARG A 22 -18.97 2.77 -25.44
N GLN A 23 -18.63 2.35 -24.23
CA GLN A 23 -19.42 2.59 -23.01
C GLN A 23 -19.01 3.87 -22.26
N SER A 24 -17.98 4.61 -22.72
CA SER A 24 -17.64 5.99 -22.33
C SER A 24 -17.39 6.30 -20.83
N LEU A 25 -17.41 5.33 -19.91
CA LEU A 25 -17.62 5.63 -18.47
C LEU A 25 -16.68 4.95 -17.47
N ALA A 26 -15.67 4.20 -17.91
CA ALA A 26 -14.80 3.49 -16.97
C ALA A 26 -13.80 4.46 -16.28
N SER A 27 -14.17 4.96 -15.10
CA SER A 27 -13.26 5.70 -14.20
C SER A 27 -12.34 4.76 -13.40
N GLU A 28 -12.66 3.47 -13.37
CA GLU A 28 -11.93 2.43 -12.65
C GLU A 28 -11.73 1.23 -13.58
N LEU A 29 -10.51 0.69 -13.59
CA LEU A 29 -10.18 -0.54 -14.31
C LEU A 29 -9.36 -1.47 -13.42
N SER A 30 -9.65 -2.77 -13.56
CA SER A 30 -8.87 -3.84 -12.96
C SER A 30 -8.40 -4.75 -14.09
N PHE A 31 -7.11 -5.10 -14.05
CA PHE A 31 -6.49 -6.00 -15.01
C PHE A 31 -5.94 -7.21 -14.28
N GLU A 32 -6.12 -8.37 -14.90
CA GLU A 32 -5.48 -9.61 -14.50
C GLU A 32 -4.63 -10.12 -15.66
N PHE A 33 -3.42 -10.58 -15.36
CA PHE A 33 -2.54 -11.19 -16.35
C PHE A 33 -1.85 -12.43 -15.79
N LYS A 34 -1.45 -13.34 -16.68
CA LYS A 34 -0.63 -14.53 -16.41
C LYS A 34 0.82 -14.26 -16.84
N ASP A 35 1.81 -14.95 -16.28
CA ASP A 35 3.26 -14.67 -16.46
C ASP A 35 3.84 -15.07 -17.82
N ASP A 36 3.14 -15.89 -18.61
CA ASP A 36 3.70 -16.50 -19.81
C ASP A 36 3.72 -15.57 -21.04
N ASP A 37 3.08 -14.41 -21.00
CA ASP A 37 2.75 -13.72 -22.24
C ASP A 37 3.83 -12.76 -22.78
N GLY A 38 4.76 -12.22 -22.01
CA GLY A 38 5.73 -11.22 -22.54
C GLY A 38 5.10 -9.94 -23.14
N PHE A 39 3.76 -9.83 -23.14
CA PHE A 39 2.93 -8.84 -23.84
C PHE A 39 2.52 -7.64 -22.96
N TYR A 40 3.20 -7.42 -21.84
CA TYR A 40 2.69 -6.59 -20.74
C TYR A 40 2.65 -5.09 -21.03
N TYR A 41 3.68 -4.54 -21.68
CA TYR A 41 3.82 -3.09 -21.82
C TYR A 41 3.02 -2.49 -22.96
N SER A 42 2.99 -3.15 -24.11
CA SER A 42 2.16 -2.70 -25.24
C SER A 42 0.68 -2.73 -24.87
N SER A 43 0.27 -3.72 -24.08
CA SER A 43 -1.08 -3.85 -23.55
C SER A 43 -1.41 -2.70 -22.60
N ILE A 44 -0.56 -2.40 -21.62
CA ILE A 44 -0.81 -1.30 -20.69
C ILE A 44 -0.75 0.07 -21.37
N ASP A 45 0.20 0.32 -22.27
CA ASP A 45 0.23 1.54 -23.07
C ASP A 45 -1.08 1.73 -23.87
N THR A 46 -1.54 0.67 -24.54
CA THR A 46 -2.80 0.69 -25.30
C THR A 46 -3.98 0.98 -24.40
N LEU A 47 -4.01 0.39 -23.20
CA LEU A 47 -5.04 0.64 -22.21
C LEU A 47 -5.05 2.09 -21.72
N LEU A 48 -3.88 2.62 -21.35
CA LEU A 48 -3.78 3.98 -20.84
C LEU A 48 -4.14 5.02 -21.90
N LYS A 49 -3.80 4.76 -23.18
CA LYS A 49 -4.25 5.57 -24.31
C LYS A 49 -5.76 5.45 -24.53
N ALA A 50 -6.32 4.27 -24.30
CA ALA A 50 -7.74 4.03 -24.48
C ALA A 50 -8.63 4.68 -23.41
N PHE A 51 -8.09 4.87 -22.20
CA PHE A 51 -8.81 5.43 -21.05
C PHE A 51 -8.11 6.69 -20.50
N PRO A 52 -8.14 7.82 -21.23
CA PRO A 52 -7.44 9.05 -20.84
C PRO A 52 -7.96 9.70 -19.55
N TYR A 53 -9.15 9.29 -19.09
CA TYR A 53 -9.79 9.78 -17.87
C TYR A 53 -9.74 8.78 -16.70
N LEU A 54 -8.90 7.73 -16.80
CA LEU A 54 -8.81 6.71 -15.77
C LEU A 54 -8.40 7.32 -14.42
N ALA A 55 -9.20 7.06 -13.38
CA ALA A 55 -8.99 7.58 -12.03
C ALA A 55 -8.45 6.52 -11.08
N SER A 56 -8.78 5.24 -11.31
CA SER A 56 -8.30 4.10 -10.52
C SER A 56 -7.83 2.96 -11.43
N LEU A 57 -6.66 2.42 -11.12
CA LEU A 57 -6.08 1.28 -11.84
C LEU A 57 -5.66 0.20 -10.85
N THR A 58 -6.16 -1.01 -11.05
CA THR A 58 -5.72 -2.20 -10.33
C THR A 58 -5.02 -3.14 -11.29
N ILE A 59 -3.83 -3.58 -10.93
CA ILE A 59 -2.99 -4.51 -11.70
C ILE A 59 -2.78 -5.75 -10.83
N ASN A 60 -3.35 -6.87 -11.25
CA ASN A 60 -3.25 -8.16 -10.56
C ASN A 60 -2.45 -9.13 -11.42
N GLN A 61 -1.49 -9.81 -10.81
CA GLN A 61 -0.85 -10.99 -11.40
C GLN A 61 -1.57 -12.23 -10.87
N GLN A 62 -2.05 -13.07 -11.78
CA GLN A 62 -2.57 -14.39 -11.42
C GLN A 62 -1.41 -15.24 -10.88
N TYR A 63 -1.69 -15.98 -9.82
CA TYR A 63 -0.69 -16.70 -9.02
C TYR A 63 0.08 -17.70 -9.89
N ILE A 64 1.40 -17.56 -9.97
CA ILE A 64 2.26 -18.49 -10.69
C ILE A 64 3.38 -18.95 -9.77
N SER A 65 3.53 -20.27 -9.70
CA SER A 65 4.43 -20.98 -8.81
C SER A 65 5.89 -20.67 -9.15
N ASN A 66 6.58 -20.13 -8.15
CA ASN A 66 8.03 -20.21 -7.91
C ASN A 66 9.02 -19.86 -9.06
N GLN A 67 9.64 -18.70 -8.87
CA GLN A 67 11.09 -18.45 -8.83
C GLN A 67 11.94 -18.50 -10.12
N ASN A 68 11.46 -18.96 -11.27
CA ASN A 68 12.34 -19.11 -12.45
C ASN A 68 11.90 -18.31 -13.70
N ALA A 69 11.30 -17.12 -13.53
CA ALA A 69 11.08 -16.24 -14.68
C ALA A 69 12.44 -15.66 -15.14
N PRO A 70 12.81 -15.81 -16.44
CA PRO A 70 14.11 -15.36 -16.92
C PRO A 70 14.24 -13.83 -16.86
N ALA A 71 15.30 -13.38 -16.18
CA ALA A 71 15.75 -11.99 -16.14
C ALA A 71 16.23 -11.54 -17.53
N GLY A 72 15.29 -11.20 -18.43
CA GLY A 72 15.62 -10.91 -19.83
C GLY A 72 14.82 -9.80 -20.50
N ALA A 73 13.84 -9.19 -19.84
CA ALA A 73 13.07 -8.11 -20.45
C ALA A 73 13.92 -6.82 -20.51
N LYS A 74 14.38 -6.45 -21.71
CA LYS A 74 15.05 -5.18 -21.97
C LYS A 74 14.15 -4.03 -21.55
N ASN A 75 14.56 -3.30 -20.52
CA ASN A 75 13.96 -2.06 -20.03
C ASN A 75 13.86 -1.03 -21.16
N THR A 76 12.70 -0.94 -21.81
CA THR A 76 12.38 0.21 -22.66
C THR A 76 11.74 1.25 -21.77
N LYS A 77 12.52 2.28 -21.41
CA LYS A 77 12.03 3.45 -20.67
C LYS A 77 10.88 4.09 -21.45
N ARG A 78 9.65 3.83 -21.03
CA ARG A 78 8.47 4.58 -21.46
C ARG A 78 7.72 5.01 -20.21
N LEU A 79 7.86 6.30 -19.89
CA LEU A 79 7.10 6.96 -18.84
C LEU A 79 5.69 7.22 -19.37
N PHE A 80 4.69 6.64 -18.70
CA PHE A 80 3.29 6.92 -19.03
C PHE A 80 2.79 8.04 -18.13
N LYS A 81 2.31 9.12 -18.73
CA LYS A 81 1.76 10.26 -17.98
C LYS A 81 0.23 10.25 -18.03
N ILE A 82 -0.41 9.55 -17.09
CA ILE A 82 -1.87 9.62 -16.92
C ILE A 82 -2.20 10.77 -15.98
N LYS A 83 -2.70 11.87 -16.52
CA LYS A 83 -2.96 13.09 -15.73
C LYS A 83 -4.12 12.93 -14.73
N THR A 84 -4.94 11.89 -14.86
CA THR A 84 -6.15 11.69 -14.05
C THR A 84 -6.04 10.57 -13.03
N LEU A 85 -5.03 9.71 -13.11
CA LEU A 85 -4.91 8.54 -12.25
C LEU A 85 -4.66 8.97 -10.81
N LYS A 86 -5.59 8.67 -9.90
CA LYS A 86 -5.49 9.04 -8.48
C LYS A 86 -5.25 7.86 -7.55
N LYS A 87 -5.66 6.65 -7.96
CA LYS A 87 -5.51 5.42 -7.18
C LYS A 87 -4.81 4.36 -8.03
N LEU A 88 -3.82 3.72 -7.45
CA LEU A 88 -3.09 2.63 -8.08
C LEU A 88 -2.95 1.48 -7.09
N THR A 89 -3.36 0.29 -7.52
CA THR A 89 -3.27 -0.94 -6.74
C THR A 89 -2.46 -1.97 -7.50
N PHE A 90 -1.45 -2.52 -6.84
CA PHE A 90 -0.71 -3.69 -7.30
C PHE A 90 -1.03 -4.87 -6.40
N ASN A 91 -1.36 -6.00 -7.02
CA ASN A 91 -1.70 -7.23 -6.31
C ASN A 91 -0.90 -8.41 -6.86
N ARG A 92 -0.23 -9.15 -5.98
CA ARG A 92 0.55 -10.36 -6.31
C ARG A 92 1.73 -10.14 -7.26
N LEU A 93 2.23 -8.91 -7.37
CA LEU A 93 3.38 -8.61 -8.20
C LEU A 93 4.70 -9.02 -7.54
N ASN A 94 5.56 -9.73 -8.27
CA ASN A 94 6.94 -9.96 -7.84
C ASN A 94 7.81 -8.69 -7.97
N SER A 95 9.06 -8.72 -7.46
CA SER A 95 9.96 -7.55 -7.46
C SER A 95 10.27 -7.04 -8.85
N ASP A 96 10.55 -7.95 -9.78
CA ASP A 96 10.93 -7.60 -11.14
C ASP A 96 9.78 -6.91 -11.85
N ARG A 97 8.56 -7.43 -11.68
CA ARG A 97 7.33 -6.79 -12.18
C ARG A 97 7.08 -5.45 -11.51
N LEU A 98 7.28 -5.33 -10.20
CA LEU A 98 7.17 -4.04 -9.52
C LEU A 98 8.19 -3.01 -10.03
N MET A 99 9.43 -3.41 -10.29
CA MET A 99 10.44 -2.54 -10.90
C MET A 99 10.09 -2.14 -12.34
N GLN A 100 9.48 -3.07 -13.07
CA GLN A 100 8.96 -2.81 -14.40
C GLN A 100 7.83 -1.77 -14.36
N PHE A 101 6.99 -1.81 -13.33
CA PHE A 101 5.89 -0.86 -13.11
C PHE A 101 6.28 0.41 -12.35
N SER A 102 7.43 0.45 -11.70
CA SER A 102 7.87 1.64 -10.96
C SER A 102 8.21 2.81 -11.88
N GLN A 103 8.48 2.54 -13.16
CA GLN A 103 8.53 3.57 -14.22
C GLN A 103 7.15 4.15 -14.53
N VAL A 104 6.08 3.37 -14.37
CA VAL A 104 4.68 3.82 -14.48
C VAL A 104 4.27 4.61 -13.23
N LEU A 105 4.93 4.38 -12.10
CA LEU A 105 4.70 5.06 -10.82
C LEU A 105 5.21 6.51 -10.77
N GLU A 106 5.92 7.02 -11.78
CA GLU A 106 6.15 8.47 -11.95
C GLU A 106 4.87 9.26 -12.28
N CYS A 107 3.68 8.66 -12.10
CA CYS A 107 2.42 9.38 -12.15
C CYS A 107 2.32 10.38 -10.98
N ASP A 108 2.69 11.63 -11.24
CA ASP A 108 2.56 12.81 -10.36
C ASP A 108 1.13 13.07 -9.82
N THR A 109 0.16 12.25 -10.20
CA THR A 109 -1.27 12.41 -9.93
C THR A 109 -1.80 11.38 -8.95
N VAL A 110 -1.05 10.30 -8.73
CA VAL A 110 -1.44 9.23 -7.80
C VAL A 110 -1.37 9.76 -6.36
N THR A 111 -2.50 9.63 -5.68
CA THR A 111 -2.69 10.06 -4.28
C THR A 111 -2.89 8.88 -3.34
N GLN A 112 -3.23 7.70 -3.88
CA GLN A 112 -3.43 6.47 -3.12
C GLN A 112 -2.68 5.33 -3.81
N LEU A 113 -1.80 4.66 -3.08
CA LEU A 113 -1.06 3.50 -3.53
C LEU A 113 -1.39 2.32 -2.62
N THR A 114 -1.76 1.19 -3.21
CA THR A 114 -1.99 -0.07 -2.49
C THR A 114 -1.09 -1.15 -3.08
N LEU A 115 -0.32 -1.82 -2.22
CA LEU A 115 0.49 -2.97 -2.54
C LEU A 115 -0.05 -4.14 -1.73
N THR A 116 -0.48 -5.21 -2.39
CA THR A 116 -1.07 -6.38 -1.74
C THR A 116 -0.42 -7.65 -2.25
N ASN A 117 0.02 -8.55 -1.38
CA ASN A 117 0.69 -9.80 -1.77
C ASN A 117 1.91 -9.61 -2.69
N CYS A 118 2.56 -8.45 -2.66
CA CYS A 118 3.69 -8.15 -3.54
C CYS A 118 5.03 -8.59 -2.93
N TYR A 119 6.05 -8.77 -3.76
CA TYR A 119 7.44 -8.90 -3.31
C TYR A 119 8.20 -7.57 -3.49
N ILE A 120 8.51 -6.91 -2.38
CA ILE A 120 9.16 -5.58 -2.39
C ILE A 120 10.66 -5.79 -2.07
N SER A 121 11.50 -5.71 -3.10
CA SER A 121 12.96 -5.76 -2.95
C SER A 121 13.57 -4.37 -2.69
N TYR A 122 14.84 -4.32 -2.29
CA TYR A 122 15.59 -3.07 -2.10
C TYR A 122 15.64 -2.20 -3.38
N GLU A 123 15.61 -2.82 -4.56
CA GLU A 123 15.63 -2.10 -5.84
C GLU A 123 14.30 -1.41 -6.08
N VAL A 124 13.19 -2.10 -5.80
CA VAL A 124 11.84 -1.52 -5.86
C VAL A 124 11.75 -0.30 -4.94
N VAL A 125 12.32 -0.38 -3.74
CA VAL A 125 12.37 0.75 -2.80
C VAL A 125 13.00 1.99 -3.41
N ASN A 126 14.05 1.88 -4.22
CA ASN A 126 14.71 3.06 -4.77
C ASN A 126 13.97 3.69 -5.96
N ILE A 127 12.99 2.98 -6.53
CA ILE A 127 12.33 3.40 -7.78
C ILE A 127 10.87 3.83 -7.55
N ILE A 128 10.16 3.24 -6.58
CA ILE A 128 8.80 3.70 -6.26
C ILE A 128 8.90 5.10 -5.63
N ARG A 129 8.56 6.13 -6.41
CA ARG A 129 8.46 7.52 -5.95
C ARG A 129 7.01 7.94 -5.91
N GLY A 130 6.57 8.50 -4.78
CA GLY A 130 5.18 8.86 -4.55
C GLY A 130 5.03 10.26 -3.96
N ASN A 131 5.60 11.26 -4.63
CA ASN A 131 5.61 12.65 -4.12
C ASN A 131 4.22 13.21 -3.82
N ARG A 132 3.16 12.69 -4.43
CA ARG A 132 1.77 13.11 -4.17
C ARG A 132 0.92 12.08 -3.43
N VAL A 133 1.50 10.93 -3.11
CA VAL A 133 0.80 9.86 -2.41
C VAL A 133 0.53 10.32 -0.99
N LYS A 134 -0.76 10.35 -0.64
CA LYS A 134 -1.27 10.68 0.70
C LYS A 134 -1.67 9.44 1.47
N LYS A 135 -2.07 8.38 0.77
CA LYS A 135 -2.48 7.10 1.37
C LYS A 135 -1.65 5.97 0.82
N LEU A 136 -0.99 5.21 1.71
CA LEU A 136 -0.20 4.04 1.36
C LEU A 136 -0.72 2.84 2.14
N LYS A 137 -1.05 1.78 1.42
CA LYS A 137 -1.41 0.49 1.99
C LYS A 137 -0.41 -0.56 1.55
N ILE A 138 0.12 -1.33 2.49
CA ILE A 138 1.01 -2.45 2.19
C ILE A 138 0.58 -3.68 2.98
N HIS A 139 -0.07 -4.62 2.31
CA HIS A 139 -0.73 -5.78 2.90
C HIS A 139 -0.16 -7.09 2.36
N ASP A 140 0.15 -8.04 3.22
CA ASP A 140 0.61 -9.39 2.87
C ASP A 140 1.83 -9.41 1.94
N CYS A 141 2.57 -8.31 1.87
CA CYS A 141 3.74 -8.22 1.02
C CYS A 141 4.91 -8.95 1.68
N LYS A 142 5.63 -9.77 0.92
CA LYS A 142 6.96 -10.22 1.30
C LYS A 142 7.93 -9.07 1.05
N MET A 143 8.69 -8.66 2.05
CA MET A 143 9.71 -7.65 1.86
C MET A 143 11.05 -8.23 2.30
N ASP A 144 12.06 -8.08 1.46
CA ASP A 144 13.45 -8.32 1.85
C ASP A 144 14.06 -6.99 2.29
N LEU A 145 13.43 -6.40 3.32
CA LEU A 145 13.77 -5.08 3.82
C LEU A 145 14.17 -5.22 5.27
N ASP A 146 15.41 -4.85 5.54
CA ASP A 146 15.79 -4.43 6.88
C ASP A 146 15.12 -3.09 7.22
N GLU A 147 15.27 -2.67 8.47
CA GLU A 147 14.78 -1.38 8.96
C GLU A 147 15.24 -0.20 8.09
N SER A 148 16.50 -0.23 7.61
CA SER A 148 17.08 0.80 6.75
C SER A 148 16.34 0.93 5.43
N ASN A 149 16.03 -0.19 4.77
CA ASN A 149 15.33 -0.15 3.51
C ASN A 149 13.85 0.17 3.67
N PHE A 150 13.23 -0.19 4.80
CA PHE A 150 11.89 0.30 5.14
C PHE A 150 11.88 1.83 5.29
N PHE A 151 12.89 2.43 5.93
CA PHE A 151 13.01 3.89 6.02
C PHE A 151 13.19 4.55 4.66
N LYS A 152 14.06 4.00 3.81
CA LYS A 152 14.23 4.51 2.45
C LYS A 152 12.92 4.48 1.67
N LEU A 153 12.12 3.41 1.83
CA LEU A 153 10.81 3.31 1.20
C LEU A 153 9.88 4.43 1.68
N MET A 154 9.84 4.67 2.99
CA MET A 154 8.99 5.72 3.56
C MET A 154 9.42 7.14 3.15
N GLN A 155 10.73 7.38 2.93
CA GLN A 155 11.24 8.65 2.43
C GLN A 155 10.72 9.01 1.02
N ASN A 156 10.28 8.02 0.23
CA ASN A 156 9.68 8.27 -1.08
C ASN A 156 8.25 8.80 -1.04
N PHE A 157 7.65 8.90 0.15
CA PHE A 157 6.27 9.36 0.37
C PHE A 157 6.22 10.56 1.33
N PRO A 158 6.83 11.71 0.98
CA PRO A 158 6.95 12.86 1.89
C PRO A 158 5.60 13.49 2.28
N ASN A 159 4.55 13.27 1.48
CA ASN A 159 3.20 13.81 1.70
C ASN A 159 2.21 12.80 2.29
N LEU A 160 2.73 11.72 2.87
CA LEU A 160 1.91 10.64 3.41
C LEU A 160 1.14 11.08 4.66
N THR A 161 -0.19 11.00 4.59
CA THR A 161 -1.12 11.31 5.70
C THR A 161 -1.75 10.05 6.29
N GLU A 162 -1.87 8.97 5.52
CA GLU A 162 -2.42 7.70 5.96
C GLU A 162 -1.51 6.54 5.57
N LEU A 163 -1.11 5.74 6.56
CA LEU A 163 -0.30 4.54 6.38
C LEU A 163 -1.02 3.34 6.99
N ASP A 164 -1.16 2.28 6.20
CA ASP A 164 -1.85 1.05 6.57
C ASP A 164 -0.94 -0.13 6.24
N LEU A 165 -0.35 -0.74 7.28
CA LEU A 165 0.59 -1.85 7.17
C LEU A 165 -0.02 -3.11 7.77
N ALA A 166 -0.03 -4.17 6.98
CA ALA A 166 -0.36 -5.51 7.44
C ALA A 166 0.64 -6.48 6.81
N LEU A 167 1.71 -6.80 7.52
CA LEU A 167 2.81 -7.56 6.95
C LEU A 167 2.85 -8.96 7.55
N PRO A 168 3.13 -10.01 6.75
CA PRO A 168 3.04 -11.38 7.20
C PRO A 168 4.21 -11.81 8.09
N PHE A 169 5.22 -10.96 8.27
CA PHE A 169 6.38 -11.21 9.12
C PHE A 169 6.59 -10.06 10.11
N ARG A 170 7.04 -10.42 11.32
CA ARG A 170 7.40 -9.47 12.37
C ARG A 170 8.72 -8.80 11.97
N ILE A 171 8.72 -7.48 11.76
CA ILE A 171 9.98 -6.73 11.69
C ILE A 171 10.51 -6.62 13.13
N GLN A 172 11.43 -7.51 13.50
CA GLN A 172 11.82 -7.76 14.90
C GLN A 172 12.51 -6.58 15.61
N SER A 173 12.94 -5.55 14.87
CA SER A 173 13.67 -4.42 15.48
C SER A 173 13.45 -3.06 14.82
N ALA A 174 12.57 -2.94 13.82
CA ALA A 174 12.48 -1.66 13.12
C ALA A 174 11.98 -0.58 14.07
N SER A 175 12.78 0.47 14.26
CA SER A 175 12.22 1.71 14.74
C SER A 175 11.23 2.25 13.71
N PHE A 176 10.22 2.99 14.16
CA PHE A 176 9.35 3.73 13.25
C PHE A 176 10.16 4.79 12.51
N PRO A 177 9.90 5.08 11.21
CA PRO A 177 10.63 6.09 10.48
C PRO A 177 10.61 7.42 11.25
N PRO A 178 11.78 8.02 11.53
CA PRO A 178 11.84 9.20 12.39
C PRO A 178 11.12 10.43 11.81
N SER A 179 10.67 10.40 10.55
CA SER A 179 9.91 11.51 9.96
C SER A 179 8.90 11.05 8.90
N LEU A 180 7.64 10.90 9.32
CA LEU A 180 6.50 11.05 8.42
C LEU A 180 5.74 12.31 8.87
N PRO A 181 6.24 13.50 8.49
CA PRO A 181 5.87 14.77 9.14
C PRO A 181 4.41 15.17 8.92
N LEU A 182 3.67 14.49 8.06
CA LEU A 182 2.27 14.75 7.78
C LEU A 182 1.36 13.57 8.14
N LEU A 183 1.90 12.53 8.78
CA LEU A 183 1.14 11.33 9.08
C LEU A 183 0.07 11.60 10.13
N GLU A 184 -1.19 11.43 9.74
CA GLU A 184 -2.36 11.64 10.60
C GLU A 184 -3.00 10.31 11.03
N ARG A 185 -2.92 9.28 10.17
CA ARG A 185 -3.51 7.97 10.41
C ARG A 185 -2.47 6.87 10.22
N LEU A 186 -2.33 6.02 11.23
CA LEU A 186 -1.52 4.82 11.15
C LEU A 186 -2.35 3.59 11.55
N SER A 187 -2.34 2.56 10.72
CA SER A 187 -2.89 1.25 11.04
C SER A 187 -1.80 0.21 10.88
N LEU A 188 -1.61 -0.61 11.91
CA LEU A 188 -0.60 -1.64 12.00
C LEU A 188 -1.26 -2.98 12.32
N ASP A 189 -0.77 -4.03 11.70
CA ASP A 189 -1.20 -5.39 11.99
C ASP A 189 0.01 -6.30 12.27
N ASN A 190 -0.05 -7.08 13.35
CA ASN A 190 1.04 -7.92 13.88
C ASN A 190 2.34 -7.18 14.29
N TYR A 191 2.25 -5.95 14.83
CA TYR A 191 3.41 -5.15 15.25
C TYR A 191 3.48 -4.87 16.76
N GLU A 192 4.23 -5.69 17.50
CA GLU A 192 4.50 -5.49 18.94
C GLU A 192 5.70 -4.55 19.22
N ALA A 193 6.60 -4.33 18.24
CA ALA A 193 7.93 -3.72 18.49
C ALA A 193 8.03 -2.20 18.29
N TRP A 194 6.98 -1.52 17.78
CA TRP A 194 7.09 -0.12 17.31
C TRP A 194 6.78 0.95 18.38
N ASN A 195 6.59 0.51 19.61
CA ASN A 195 5.85 1.27 20.61
C ASN A 195 6.52 2.60 21.00
N GLU A 196 7.82 2.63 21.32
CA GLU A 196 8.38 3.82 21.99
C GLU A 196 8.58 5.05 21.09
N LYS A 197 8.76 4.88 19.77
CA LYS A 197 9.06 5.99 18.86
C LYS A 197 7.86 6.52 18.06
N LEU A 198 6.74 5.80 18.02
CA LEU A 198 5.46 6.28 17.46
C LEU A 198 4.90 7.49 18.21
N ILE A 199 5.26 7.59 19.48
CA ILE A 199 4.94 8.71 20.36
C ILE A 199 5.44 10.04 19.77
N ASN A 200 6.53 10.03 19.01
CA ASN A 200 7.15 11.24 18.45
C ASN A 200 6.54 11.74 17.15
N GLN A 201 5.44 11.15 16.64
CA GLN A 201 4.74 11.68 15.47
C GLN A 201 3.78 12.81 15.90
N PRO A 202 4.09 14.10 15.63
CA PRO A 202 3.36 15.22 16.22
C PRO A 202 1.95 15.42 15.65
N PHE A 203 1.70 14.93 14.43
CA PHE A 203 0.41 15.09 13.74
C PHE A 203 -0.46 13.83 13.73
N LEU A 204 0.00 12.74 14.37
CA LEU A 204 -0.74 11.49 14.40
C LEU A 204 -2.02 11.67 15.22
N LYS A 205 -3.18 11.55 14.56
CA LYS A 205 -4.53 11.70 15.13
C LYS A 205 -5.22 10.36 15.34
N TYR A 206 -4.85 9.34 14.58
CA TYR A 206 -5.46 8.02 14.65
C TYR A 206 -4.39 6.94 14.59
N LEU A 207 -4.42 6.03 15.55
CA LEU A 207 -3.57 4.84 15.61
C LEU A 207 -4.43 3.60 15.78
N GLU A 208 -4.18 2.57 14.99
CA GLU A 208 -4.90 1.30 15.06
C GLU A 208 -3.92 0.13 15.07
N TYR A 209 -4.12 -0.80 16.01
CA TYR A 209 -3.43 -2.07 16.11
C TYR A 209 -4.45 -3.20 15.96
N ARG A 210 -4.40 -3.93 14.83
CA ARG A 210 -5.40 -4.94 14.48
C ARG A 210 -5.18 -6.28 15.18
N ASP A 211 -3.95 -6.77 15.23
CA ASP A 211 -3.60 -8.01 15.95
C ASP A 211 -2.34 -7.83 16.81
N ALA A 212 -2.35 -6.85 17.72
CA ALA A 212 -1.27 -6.69 18.71
C ALA A 212 -1.83 -6.44 20.11
N THR A 213 -1.27 -7.13 21.10
CA THR A 213 -1.51 -6.88 22.51
C THR A 213 -0.53 -5.83 23.01
N LEU A 214 -1.08 -4.66 23.39
CA LEU A 214 -0.27 -3.56 23.89
C LEU A 214 -0.10 -3.65 25.41
N LYS A 215 1.13 -3.41 25.88
CA LYS A 215 1.39 -3.29 27.33
C LYS A 215 0.69 -2.04 27.88
N THR A 216 0.04 -2.17 29.03
CA THR A 216 -0.70 -1.08 29.71
C THR A 216 0.15 0.16 29.99
N ALA A 217 1.42 -0.03 30.35
CA ALA A 217 2.35 1.07 30.61
C ALA A 217 2.53 1.94 29.36
N PHE A 218 2.72 1.30 28.21
CA PHE A 218 2.82 2.00 26.93
C PHE A 218 1.54 2.78 26.58
N LEU A 219 0.37 2.17 26.80
CA LEU A 219 -0.91 2.85 26.56
C LEU A 219 -1.03 4.15 27.37
N ARG A 220 -0.66 4.11 28.66
CA ARG A 220 -0.68 5.30 29.52
C ARG A 220 0.28 6.38 29.03
N ASP A 221 1.49 6.00 28.65
CA ASP A 221 2.50 6.97 28.16
C ASP A 221 2.10 7.58 26.82
N LEU A 222 1.55 6.78 25.91
CA LEU A 222 1.03 7.24 24.63
C LEU A 222 -0.08 8.28 24.84
N VAL A 223 -1.03 8.01 25.74
CA VAL A 223 -2.18 8.90 25.94
C VAL A 223 -1.78 10.20 26.62
N LYS A 224 -0.86 10.15 27.59
CA LYS A 224 -0.33 11.36 28.24
C LYS A 224 0.37 12.30 27.25
N GLN A 225 0.97 11.76 26.20
CA GLN A 225 1.78 12.54 25.25
C GLN A 225 1.02 13.03 24.03
N LYS A 226 -0.19 12.51 23.75
CA LYS A 226 -0.96 12.89 22.56
C LYS A 226 -1.98 13.99 22.85
N GLN A 227 -2.27 14.77 21.82
CA GLN A 227 -3.18 15.91 21.88
C GLN A 227 -4.65 15.49 22.06
N PRO A 228 -5.52 16.37 22.57
CA PRO A 228 -6.96 16.18 22.55
C PRO A 228 -7.46 15.81 21.14
N GLY A 229 -8.29 14.78 21.05
CA GLY A 229 -8.82 14.26 19.78
C GLY A 229 -8.03 13.11 19.16
N PHE A 230 -6.91 12.68 19.77
CA PHE A 230 -6.23 11.44 19.39
C PHE A 230 -7.13 10.23 19.62
N ARG A 231 -7.25 9.37 18.61
CA ARG A 231 -8.01 8.11 18.65
C ARG A 231 -7.06 6.94 18.57
N LEU A 232 -7.19 6.03 19.53
CA LEU A 232 -6.49 4.75 19.52
C LEU A 232 -7.52 3.62 19.37
N VAL A 233 -7.25 2.68 18.48
CA VAL A 233 -7.97 1.42 18.34
C VAL A 233 -6.98 0.29 18.62
N CYS A 234 -7.23 -0.53 19.62
CA CYS A 234 -6.38 -1.68 19.92
C CYS A 234 -7.14 -2.82 20.56
N LYS A 235 -6.62 -4.03 20.38
CA LYS A 235 -7.08 -5.22 21.09
C LYS A 235 -6.54 -5.28 22.52
N ILE A 236 -7.39 -5.65 23.47
CA ILE A 236 -7.03 -5.93 24.86
C ILE A 236 -7.66 -7.25 25.28
N ASP A 237 -6.84 -8.15 25.83
CA ASP A 237 -7.25 -9.48 26.26
C ASP A 237 -8.10 -9.45 27.55
N ASP A 238 -7.85 -8.48 28.44
CA ASP A 238 -8.57 -8.35 29.71
C ASP A 238 -9.70 -7.31 29.62
N LYS A 239 -10.94 -7.79 29.67
CA LYS A 239 -12.15 -6.97 29.65
C LYS A 239 -12.25 -5.96 30.81
N LEU A 240 -11.83 -6.34 32.01
CA LEU A 240 -11.85 -5.44 33.18
C LEU A 240 -10.83 -4.32 32.98
N GLN A 241 -9.65 -4.66 32.45
CA GLN A 241 -8.63 -3.68 32.11
C GLN A 241 -9.10 -2.72 31.01
N ALA A 242 -9.75 -3.23 29.96
CA ALA A 242 -10.32 -2.39 28.89
C ALA A 242 -11.37 -1.40 29.45
N ILE A 243 -12.24 -1.84 30.37
CA ILE A 243 -13.21 -0.96 31.03
C ILE A 243 -12.50 0.10 31.88
N GLN A 244 -11.49 -0.28 32.66
CA GLN A 244 -10.75 0.65 33.50
C GLN A 244 -10.03 1.71 32.67
N LEU A 245 -9.33 1.29 31.61
CA LEU A 245 -8.67 2.19 30.68
C LEU A 245 -9.66 3.04 29.89
N GLY A 246 -10.84 2.52 29.55
CA GLY A 246 -11.88 3.29 28.86
C GLY A 246 -12.47 4.40 29.73
N LYS A 247 -12.53 4.20 31.05
CA LYS A 247 -12.88 5.25 32.02
C LYS A 247 -11.77 6.28 32.17
N GLU A 248 -10.51 5.82 32.21
CA GLU A 248 -9.32 6.69 32.33
C GLU A 248 -9.10 7.51 31.05
N PHE A 249 -9.42 6.94 29.88
CA PHE A 249 -9.12 7.49 28.56
C PHE A 249 -10.30 7.34 27.59
N PRO A 250 -11.31 8.23 27.65
CA PRO A 250 -12.55 8.09 26.87
C PRO A 250 -12.37 8.22 25.34
N ASN A 251 -11.21 8.69 24.87
CA ASN A 251 -10.89 8.81 23.44
C ASN A 251 -10.27 7.53 22.83
N ILE A 252 -10.11 6.47 23.63
CA ILE A 252 -9.59 5.18 23.17
C ILE A 252 -10.76 4.22 22.96
N ILE A 253 -10.76 3.58 21.79
CA ILE A 253 -11.71 2.53 21.44
C ILE A 253 -10.99 1.20 21.65
N PHE A 254 -11.38 0.48 22.68
CA PHE A 254 -10.89 -0.88 22.92
C PHE A 254 -11.78 -1.89 22.20
N THR A 255 -11.16 -2.77 21.43
CA THR A 255 -11.82 -3.98 20.91
C THR A 255 -11.44 -5.16 21.77
N LEU A 256 -12.42 -5.90 22.27
CA LEU A 256 -12.16 -7.14 23.04
C LEU A 256 -11.79 -8.26 22.06
N CYS A 257 -10.78 -9.05 22.43
CA CYS A 257 -10.44 -10.31 21.76
C CYS A 257 -11.55 -11.35 21.95
#